data_AF-A0A176SU66-F1
#
_entry.id   AF-A0A176SU66-F1
#
_cell.length_a   1.000
_cell.length_b   1.000
_cell.length_c   1.000
_cell.angle_alpha   90.00
_cell.angle_beta   90.00
_cell.angle_gamma   90.00
#
_symmetry.space_group_name_H-M   'P 1'
#
loop_
_entity.id
_entity.type
_entity.pdbx_description
1 polymer ?
#
loop_
_entity_poly.entity_id
_entity_poly.type
_entity_poly.pdbx_seq_one_letter_code
_entity_poly.pdbx_strand_id
1 'polypeptide(L)'
;MPVINENRRTQHKKREMKRILWILPILILLSCNETKKNKTESKTELKLETSNSEPEFKIEFDSTKISSFTIEESEFSSAKALTRKLSDYSTQELKDLPNFIRLTMSIVIPFDISKENLENTLKSIVYEQTEKNKDIDEIVIFAYDDKNDIGNGYTFGKLLWSPNAKTGNVTPEIAKSNIRTNYNFEIIIKDKVGKITKSDLPTKRELEIYNEIMSEKYWDMQEEQSEPIIMKKFNISRKELKEIWLKVAAHKL
;
A
#
# COMPACT_ATOMS: atom_id res chain seq x y z
N MET A 1 -55.19 -8.24 -34.23
CA MET A 1 -54.99 -8.43 -35.68
C MET A 1 -53.69 -7.75 -36.10
N PRO A 2 -52.93 -8.33 -37.03
CA PRO A 2 -51.57 -8.81 -36.74
C PRO A 2 -50.51 -8.27 -37.73
N VAL A 3 -49.38 -9.00 -37.78
CA VAL A 3 -48.25 -9.00 -38.75
C VAL A 3 -46.99 -8.35 -38.16
N ILE A 4 -45.89 -9.02 -37.73
CA ILE A 4 -45.11 -10.23 -38.12
C ILE A 4 -43.71 -9.79 -38.59
N ASN A 5 -42.69 -10.45 -38.01
CA ASN A 5 -41.33 -10.73 -38.53
C ASN A 5 -40.37 -9.56 -38.83
N GLU A 6 -39.05 -9.70 -38.76
CA GLU A 6 -38.23 -10.91 -38.90
C GLU A 6 -36.83 -10.73 -38.30
N ASN A 7 -36.32 -11.83 -37.73
CA ASN A 7 -34.90 -12.13 -37.56
C ASN A 7 -34.08 -11.88 -38.84
N ARG A 8 -32.86 -11.33 -38.72
CA ARG A 8 -31.72 -11.81 -39.53
C ARG A 8 -30.41 -11.85 -38.75
N ARG A 9 -30.01 -13.07 -38.42
CA ARG A 9 -28.62 -13.51 -38.23
C ARG A 9 -27.81 -13.19 -39.49
N THR A 10 -26.54 -12.82 -39.32
CA THR A 10 -25.49 -13.22 -40.26
C THR A 10 -24.31 -13.78 -39.49
N GLN A 11 -24.15 -15.09 -39.60
CA GLN A 11 -22.92 -15.82 -39.28
C GLN A 11 -21.91 -15.53 -40.40
N HIS A 12 -20.68 -15.15 -40.04
CA HIS A 12 -19.56 -15.20 -40.98
C HIS A 12 -18.74 -16.47 -40.77
N LYS A 13 -18.51 -17.10 -41.92
CA LYS A 13 -18.13 -18.48 -42.18
C LYS A 13 -16.60 -18.64 -42.14
N LYS A 14 -16.17 -19.82 -41.65
CA LYS A 14 -14.82 -20.40 -41.73
C LYS A 14 -14.05 -20.04 -43.01
N ARG A 15 -12.73 -19.82 -42.86
CA ARG A 15 -11.75 -20.11 -43.91
C ARG A 15 -10.61 -20.91 -43.32
N GLU A 16 -10.65 -22.23 -43.54
CA GLU A 16 -9.53 -23.13 -43.33
C GLU A 16 -8.49 -22.94 -44.44
N MET A 17 -7.21 -23.02 -44.10
CA MET A 17 -6.14 -23.19 -45.07
C MET A 17 -5.19 -24.29 -44.59
N LYS A 18 -5.25 -25.43 -45.28
CA LYS A 18 -4.31 -26.55 -45.18
C LYS A 18 -3.03 -26.24 -45.95
N ARG A 19 -1.85 -26.43 -45.33
CA ARG A 19 -0.54 -26.73 -45.99
C ARG A 19 0.31 -27.53 -44.98
N ILE A 20 0.37 -28.86 -45.09
CA ILE A 20 1.38 -29.72 -45.75
C ILE A 20 2.65 -29.96 -44.90
N LEU A 21 2.84 -31.26 -44.68
CA LEU A 21 3.88 -32.09 -44.05
C LEU A 21 5.38 -31.78 -44.29
N TRP A 22 6.16 -32.15 -43.24
CA TRP A 22 7.44 -32.88 -43.20
C TRP A 22 8.77 -32.16 -43.46
N ILE A 23 9.67 -32.23 -42.46
CA ILE A 23 10.94 -33.00 -42.48
C ILE A 23 11.44 -33.16 -41.03
N LEU A 24 11.90 -34.37 -40.69
CA LEU A 24 12.46 -34.83 -39.41
C LEU A 24 14.00 -35.01 -39.57
N PRO A 25 14.73 -35.47 -38.54
CA PRO A 25 15.79 -34.80 -37.80
C PRO A 25 17.21 -34.93 -38.40
N ILE A 26 18.17 -34.11 -37.96
CA ILE A 26 19.60 -34.40 -38.13
C ILE A 26 20.26 -34.45 -36.75
N LEU A 27 20.68 -35.67 -36.39
CA LEU A 27 21.65 -35.97 -35.35
C LEU A 27 22.94 -35.18 -35.61
N ILE A 28 23.44 -34.49 -34.59
CA ILE A 28 24.86 -34.17 -34.51
C ILE A 28 25.45 -34.98 -33.35
N LEU A 29 26.41 -35.80 -33.74
CA LEU A 29 27.14 -36.78 -32.96
C LEU A 29 27.90 -36.10 -31.81
N LEU A 30 27.72 -36.62 -30.61
CA LEU A 30 28.65 -36.49 -29.50
C LEU A 30 29.98 -37.15 -29.92
N SER A 31 30.98 -36.33 -30.21
CA SER A 31 32.38 -36.76 -30.21
C SER A 31 32.97 -36.35 -28.85
N CYS A 32 32.93 -37.28 -27.90
CA CYS A 32 33.77 -37.22 -26.70
C CYS A 32 35.20 -37.57 -27.12
N ASN A 33 36.06 -36.57 -27.22
CA ASN A 33 37.50 -36.78 -27.29
C ASN A 33 38.06 -36.54 -25.89
N GLU A 34 38.41 -37.63 -25.19
CA GLU A 34 39.14 -37.57 -23.93
C GLU A 34 40.53 -36.96 -24.19
N THR A 35 40.80 -35.80 -23.59
CA THR A 35 42.17 -35.32 -23.44
C THR A 35 42.45 -35.09 -21.97
N LYS A 36 43.08 -36.08 -21.33
CA LYS A 36 43.78 -35.90 -20.06
C LYS A 36 44.87 -34.84 -20.25
N LYS A 37 44.71 -33.69 -19.61
CA LYS A 37 45.80 -32.76 -19.33
C LYS A 37 45.77 -32.39 -17.87
N ASN A 38 46.80 -32.85 -17.17
CA ASN A 38 47.23 -32.37 -15.87
C ASN A 38 47.27 -30.84 -15.87
N LYS A 39 46.61 -30.21 -14.91
CA LYS A 39 46.88 -28.83 -14.54
C LYS A 39 47.06 -28.74 -13.03
N THR A 40 48.32 -28.52 -12.72
CA THR A 40 48.94 -28.13 -11.46
C THR A 40 48.10 -27.12 -10.69
N GLU A 41 48.02 -27.34 -9.38
CA GLU A 41 47.51 -26.43 -8.37
C GLU A 41 48.08 -25.02 -8.56
N SER A 42 47.19 -24.06 -8.79
CA SER A 42 47.41 -22.66 -8.47
C SER A 42 46.36 -22.31 -7.42
N LYS A 43 46.77 -22.31 -6.15
CA LYS A 43 46.04 -21.64 -5.07
C LYS A 43 45.97 -20.16 -5.43
N THR A 44 44.92 -19.78 -6.13
CA THR A 44 44.47 -18.39 -6.13
C THR A 44 43.85 -18.16 -4.77
N GLU A 45 44.66 -17.66 -3.86
CA GLU A 45 44.23 -17.11 -2.59
C GLU A 45 43.21 -16.02 -2.93
N LEU A 46 41.92 -16.38 -2.81
CA LEU A 46 40.81 -15.45 -2.87
C LEU A 46 41.04 -14.48 -1.72
N LYS A 47 41.63 -13.32 -2.05
CA LYS A 47 41.52 -12.12 -1.24
C LYS A 47 40.03 -11.95 -0.99
N LEU A 48 39.63 -12.26 0.24
CA LEU A 48 38.38 -11.77 0.80
C LEU A 48 38.51 -10.26 0.71
N GLU A 49 37.94 -9.67 -0.34
CA GLU A 49 37.52 -8.28 -0.25
C GLU A 49 36.54 -8.29 0.90
N THR A 50 36.99 -7.80 2.06
CA THR A 50 36.11 -7.30 3.11
C THR A 50 35.13 -6.39 2.39
N SER A 51 33.92 -6.91 2.15
CA SER A 51 32.85 -6.11 1.63
C SER A 51 32.72 -4.96 2.63
N ASN A 52 32.89 -3.75 2.13
CA ASN A 52 32.41 -2.57 2.83
C ASN A 52 30.89 -2.73 2.87
N SER A 53 30.39 -3.53 3.82
CA SER A 53 28.96 -3.67 4.04
C SER A 53 28.49 -2.30 4.48
N GLU A 54 27.74 -1.64 3.62
CA GLU A 54 27.03 -0.44 4.01
C GLU A 54 26.21 -0.75 5.28
N PRO A 55 26.21 0.15 6.26
CA PRO A 55 25.52 -0.12 7.51
C PRO A 55 24.03 -0.35 7.24
N GLU A 56 23.48 -1.38 7.87
CA GLU A 56 22.05 -1.66 7.83
C GLU A 56 21.25 -0.48 8.40
N PHE A 57 20.10 -0.19 7.81
CA PHE A 57 19.24 0.88 8.30
C PHE A 57 18.78 0.56 9.73
N LYS A 58 19.06 1.48 10.65
CA LYS A 58 18.67 1.37 12.04
C LYS A 58 17.43 2.20 12.31
N ILE A 59 16.40 1.56 12.86
CA ILE A 59 15.17 2.24 13.28
C ILE A 59 15.43 2.88 14.65
N GLU A 60 15.47 4.21 14.69
CA GLU A 60 15.69 5.00 15.92
C GLU A 60 14.44 5.76 16.33
N PHE A 61 14.04 5.61 17.59
CA PHE A 61 12.93 6.32 18.23
C PHE A 61 13.17 6.41 19.74
N ASP A 62 12.53 7.37 20.39
CA ASP A 62 12.51 7.53 21.84
C ASP A 62 11.35 6.71 22.42
N SER A 63 11.69 5.60 23.09
CA SER A 63 10.72 4.69 23.69
C SER A 63 9.93 5.32 24.85
N THR A 64 10.41 6.43 25.43
CA THR A 64 9.69 7.17 26.47
C THR A 64 8.61 8.09 25.90
N LYS A 65 8.60 8.31 24.58
CA LYS A 65 7.66 9.17 23.87
C LYS A 65 6.66 8.39 23.01
N ILE A 66 6.42 7.13 23.34
CA ILE A 66 5.39 6.31 22.69
C ILE A 66 4.05 6.58 23.37
N SER A 67 3.04 6.89 22.56
CA SER A 67 1.65 7.03 23.03
C SER A 67 0.91 5.70 22.92
N SER A 68 -0.17 5.55 23.69
CA SER A 68 -1.10 4.43 23.50
C SER A 68 -1.78 4.49 22.14
N PHE A 69 -2.07 3.35 21.55
CA PHE A 69 -2.81 3.21 20.30
C PHE A 69 -3.57 1.88 20.26
N THR A 70 -4.55 1.77 19.37
CA THR A 70 -5.17 0.50 18.98
C THR A 70 -4.91 0.23 17.51
N ILE A 71 -4.74 -1.04 17.15
CA ILE A 71 -4.69 -1.49 15.76
C ILE A 71 -6.10 -1.92 15.38
N GLU A 72 -6.76 -1.18 14.49
CA GLU A 72 -8.12 -1.49 14.06
C GLU A 72 -8.11 -2.37 12.81
N GLU A 73 -7.18 -2.12 11.88
CA GLU A 73 -6.98 -2.94 10.69
C GLU A 73 -5.49 -3.25 10.45
N SER A 74 -5.22 -4.44 9.94
CA SER A 74 -3.89 -4.90 9.59
C SER A 74 -3.98 -5.91 8.44
N GLU A 75 -3.36 -5.59 7.31
CA GLU A 75 -3.40 -6.41 6.10
C GLU A 75 -2.00 -6.64 5.55
N PHE A 76 -1.68 -7.92 5.28
CA PHE A 76 -0.52 -8.28 4.49
C PHE A 76 -0.92 -8.40 3.02
N SER A 77 -0.15 -7.74 2.16
CA SER A 77 -0.26 -7.87 0.71
C SER A 77 1.08 -8.32 0.12
N SER A 78 1.02 -8.96 -1.03
CA SER A 78 2.20 -9.43 -1.74
C SER A 78 2.11 -9.11 -3.22
N ALA A 79 3.20 -8.61 -3.79
CA ALA A 79 3.29 -8.25 -5.19
C ALA A 79 4.68 -8.52 -5.76
N LYS A 80 4.78 -8.62 -7.09
CA LYS A 80 6.07 -8.82 -7.77
C LYS A 80 6.95 -7.58 -7.61
N ALA A 81 8.23 -7.80 -7.27
CA ALA A 81 9.23 -6.73 -7.20
C ALA A 81 9.63 -6.29 -8.62
N LEU A 82 8.99 -5.25 -9.13
CA LEU A 82 9.23 -4.75 -10.49
C LEU A 82 10.31 -3.67 -10.49
N THR A 83 11.18 -3.66 -11.50
CA THR A 83 12.20 -2.61 -11.73
C THR A 83 11.96 -1.81 -13.01
N ARG A 84 11.00 -2.25 -13.83
CA ARG A 84 10.54 -1.59 -15.07
C ARG A 84 9.02 -1.75 -15.20
N LYS A 85 8.42 -1.21 -16.26
CA LYS A 85 6.96 -1.31 -16.45
C LYS A 85 6.54 -2.76 -16.59
N LEU A 86 5.35 -3.09 -16.08
CA LEU A 86 4.80 -4.44 -16.15
C LEU A 86 4.76 -4.98 -17.59
N SER A 87 4.47 -4.12 -18.57
CA SER A 87 4.43 -4.42 -20.00
C SER A 87 5.76 -4.88 -20.60
N ASP A 88 6.86 -4.59 -19.93
CA ASP A 88 8.21 -4.82 -20.46
C ASP A 88 8.74 -6.21 -20.08
N TYR A 89 7.98 -6.97 -19.28
CA TYR A 89 8.32 -8.33 -18.90
C TYR A 89 7.56 -9.35 -19.74
N SER A 90 8.25 -10.42 -20.11
CA SER A 90 7.60 -11.65 -20.56
C SER A 90 6.86 -12.33 -19.40
N THR A 91 5.91 -13.20 -19.73
CA THR A 91 5.18 -14.01 -18.75
C THR A 91 6.11 -14.86 -17.88
N GLN A 92 7.21 -15.36 -18.45
CA GLN A 92 8.16 -16.19 -17.70
C GLN A 92 8.97 -15.34 -16.71
N GLU A 93 9.49 -14.19 -17.13
CA GLU A 93 10.18 -13.27 -16.22
C GLU A 93 9.28 -12.85 -15.05
N LEU A 94 8.00 -12.54 -15.30
CA LEU A 94 7.06 -12.21 -14.22
C LEU A 94 6.86 -13.33 -13.21
N LYS A 95 6.86 -14.60 -13.66
CA LYS A 95 6.77 -15.75 -12.76
C LYS A 95 8.01 -15.89 -11.90
N ASP A 96 9.18 -15.66 -12.49
CA ASP A 96 10.49 -15.84 -11.86
C ASP A 96 10.90 -14.67 -10.94
N LEU A 97 10.22 -13.53 -11.06
CA LEU A 97 10.39 -12.40 -10.14
C LEU A 97 9.98 -12.78 -8.71
N PRO A 98 10.76 -12.40 -7.70
CA PRO A 98 10.37 -12.58 -6.31
C PRO A 98 9.17 -11.68 -5.99
N ASN A 99 8.41 -12.07 -4.98
CA ASN A 99 7.42 -11.19 -4.40
C ASN A 99 8.05 -10.41 -3.26
N PHE A 100 7.59 -9.19 -3.03
CA PHE A 100 7.80 -8.48 -1.78
C PHE A 100 6.53 -8.54 -0.91
N ILE A 101 6.69 -8.33 0.39
CA ILE A 101 5.59 -8.32 1.36
C ILE A 101 5.41 -6.90 1.90
N ARG A 102 4.17 -6.39 1.84
CA ARG A 102 3.78 -5.12 2.47
C ARG A 102 2.77 -5.36 3.57
N LEU A 103 3.03 -4.80 4.74
CA LEU A 103 2.07 -4.66 5.83
C LEU A 103 1.44 -3.28 5.78
N THR A 104 0.12 -3.22 5.69
CA THR A 104 -0.65 -1.96 5.81
C THR A 104 -1.47 -2.00 7.09
N MET A 105 -1.39 -0.94 7.90
CA MET A 105 -2.06 -0.85 9.19
C MET A 105 -2.85 0.45 9.32
N SER A 106 -4.04 0.34 9.90
CA SER A 106 -4.84 1.47 10.37
C SER A 106 -4.87 1.45 11.89
N ILE A 107 -4.38 2.53 12.52
CA ILE A 107 -4.31 2.65 13.98
C ILE A 107 -5.13 3.84 14.46
N VAL A 108 -5.72 3.72 15.64
CA VAL A 108 -6.40 4.81 16.34
C VAL A 108 -5.55 5.28 17.51
N ILE A 109 -5.39 6.60 17.61
CA ILE A 109 -4.50 7.29 18.54
C ILE A 109 -5.27 8.40 19.27
N PRO A 110 -4.96 8.67 20.56
CA PRO A 110 -5.55 9.79 21.30
C PRO A 110 -5.41 11.14 20.60
N PHE A 111 -6.46 11.97 20.69
CA PHE A 111 -6.51 13.24 19.96
C PHE A 111 -5.51 14.30 20.44
N ASP A 112 -5.09 14.19 21.70
CA ASP A 112 -4.18 15.10 22.37
C ASP A 112 -2.70 14.74 22.11
N ILE A 113 -2.43 13.82 21.18
CA ILE A 113 -1.07 13.42 20.84
C ILE A 113 -0.26 14.58 20.25
N SER A 114 0.99 14.71 20.71
CA SER A 114 1.97 15.63 20.13
C SER A 114 2.53 15.07 18.81
N LYS A 115 3.06 15.96 17.95
CA LYS A 115 3.73 15.50 16.70
C LYS A 115 4.89 14.54 17.00
N GLU A 116 5.68 14.86 18.02
CA GLU A 116 6.82 14.04 18.42
C GLU A 116 6.40 12.66 18.91
N ASN A 117 5.38 12.58 19.77
CA ASN A 117 4.92 11.29 20.27
C ASN A 117 4.32 10.44 19.13
N LEU A 118 3.59 11.07 18.20
CA LEU A 118 3.05 10.37 17.04
C LEU A 118 4.17 9.78 16.18
N GLU A 119 5.22 10.55 15.89
CA GLU A 119 6.35 10.07 15.11
C GLU A 119 7.04 8.87 15.77
N ASN A 120 7.32 8.96 17.08
CA ASN A 120 7.96 7.87 17.83
C ASN A 120 7.07 6.63 17.91
N THR A 121 5.75 6.80 18.08
CA THR A 121 4.78 5.70 18.07
C THR A 121 4.74 4.99 16.72
N LEU A 122 4.74 5.73 15.61
CA LEU A 122 4.73 5.13 14.28
C LEU A 122 6.02 4.35 14.01
N LYS A 123 7.19 4.92 14.38
CA LYS A 123 8.49 4.25 14.25
C LYS A 123 8.61 3.00 15.14
N SER A 124 8.09 3.05 16.38
CA SER A 124 8.12 1.91 17.29
C SER A 124 7.27 0.75 16.76
N ILE A 125 6.12 1.04 16.13
CA ILE A 125 5.32 0.00 15.46
C ILE A 125 6.13 -0.67 14.35
N VAL A 126 6.81 0.09 13.49
CA VAL A 126 7.66 -0.51 12.44
C VAL A 126 8.72 -1.40 13.05
N TYR A 127 9.46 -0.90 14.05
CA TYR A 127 10.48 -1.69 14.76
C TYR A 127 9.92 -3.02 15.27
N GLU A 128 8.79 -2.98 15.99
CA GLU A 128 8.18 -4.19 16.52
C GLU A 128 7.74 -5.17 15.44
N GLN A 129 7.16 -4.67 14.34
CA GLN A 129 6.68 -5.53 13.26
C GLN A 129 7.84 -6.17 12.49
N THR A 130 8.93 -5.43 12.24
CA THR A 130 10.12 -5.95 11.58
C THR A 130 10.92 -6.92 12.46
N GLU A 131 10.89 -6.74 13.78
CA GLU A 131 11.46 -7.72 14.72
C GLU A 131 10.64 -9.02 14.77
N LYS A 132 9.31 -8.92 14.69
CA LYS A 132 8.39 -10.09 14.67
C LYS A 132 8.44 -10.84 13.34
N ASN A 133 8.53 -10.12 12.23
CA ASN A 133 8.57 -10.68 10.89
C ASN A 133 9.59 -9.94 10.02
N LYS A 134 10.75 -10.57 9.84
CA LYS A 134 11.85 -10.02 9.05
C LYS A 134 11.56 -10.02 7.54
N ASP A 135 10.59 -10.79 7.06
CA ASP A 135 10.26 -10.88 5.64
C ASP A 135 9.40 -9.70 5.15
N ILE A 136 9.00 -8.79 6.05
CA ILE A 136 8.29 -7.57 5.65
C ILE A 136 9.26 -6.64 4.92
N ASP A 137 8.91 -6.27 3.69
CA ASP A 137 9.70 -5.36 2.85
C ASP A 137 9.19 -3.94 2.87
N GLU A 138 7.91 -3.72 3.19
CA GLU A 138 7.32 -2.39 3.32
C GLU A 138 6.28 -2.36 4.45
N ILE A 139 6.25 -1.26 5.20
CA ILE A 139 5.19 -0.99 6.17
C ILE A 139 4.56 0.37 5.88
N VAL A 140 3.23 0.39 5.78
CA VAL A 140 2.44 1.61 5.71
C VAL A 140 1.52 1.68 6.92
N ILE A 141 1.57 2.78 7.65
CA ILE A 141 0.71 3.01 8.82
C ILE A 141 -0.08 4.28 8.58
N PHE A 142 -1.40 4.20 8.78
CA PHE A 142 -2.32 5.33 8.78
C PHE A 142 -2.84 5.56 10.20
N ALA A 143 -2.65 6.78 10.72
CA ALA A 143 -3.06 7.16 12.06
C ALA A 143 -4.33 8.01 12.04
N TYR A 144 -5.33 7.53 12.77
CA TYR A 144 -6.65 8.12 12.95
C TYR A 144 -6.89 8.46 14.42
N ASP A 145 -7.91 9.24 14.68
CA ASP A 145 -8.44 9.54 16.01
C ASP A 145 -9.80 8.86 16.25
N ASP A 146 -10.52 8.54 15.16
CA ASP A 146 -11.72 7.73 15.16
C ASP A 146 -11.59 6.60 14.13
N LYS A 147 -11.94 5.37 14.54
CA LYS A 147 -11.96 4.19 13.66
C LYS A 147 -12.96 4.33 12.51
N ASN A 148 -14.00 5.16 12.65
CA ASN A 148 -15.00 5.37 11.59
C ASN A 148 -14.43 6.15 10.39
N ASP A 149 -13.25 6.76 10.52
CA ASP A 149 -12.57 7.49 9.44
C ASP A 149 -11.68 6.58 8.58
N ILE A 150 -11.51 5.32 8.96
CA ILE A 150 -10.71 4.35 8.20
C ILE A 150 -11.30 4.17 6.80
N GLY A 151 -10.43 4.26 5.79
CA GLY A 151 -10.79 4.24 4.37
C GLY A 151 -11.11 5.61 3.77
N ASN A 152 -11.30 6.66 4.59
CA ASN A 152 -11.65 8.01 4.15
C ASN A 152 -10.51 9.03 4.33
N GLY A 153 -9.26 8.54 4.33
CA GLY A 153 -8.05 9.33 4.56
C GLY A 153 -7.71 9.47 6.05
N TYR A 154 -6.43 9.47 6.38
CA TYR A 154 -5.96 9.49 7.77
C TYR A 154 -6.19 10.84 8.45
N THR A 155 -6.52 10.83 9.75
CA THR A 155 -6.75 12.07 10.51
C THR A 155 -5.44 12.74 10.92
N PHE A 156 -4.45 11.99 11.41
CA PHE A 156 -3.25 12.56 12.03
C PHE A 156 -1.99 12.43 11.23
N GLY A 157 -1.73 11.26 10.67
CA GLY A 157 -0.53 11.08 9.90
C GLY A 157 -0.45 9.75 9.18
N LYS A 158 0.58 9.65 8.35
CA LYS A 158 0.97 8.45 7.64
C LYS A 158 2.46 8.24 7.82
N LEU A 159 2.87 6.99 8.01
CA LEU A 159 4.25 6.57 7.89
C LEU A 159 4.37 5.53 6.78
N LEU A 160 5.42 5.64 5.98
CA LEU A 160 5.91 4.62 5.07
C LEU A 160 7.36 4.26 5.47
N TRP A 161 7.62 2.99 5.68
CA TRP A 161 8.95 2.41 5.78
C TRP A 161 9.21 1.53 4.56
N SER A 162 10.16 1.92 3.71
CA SER A 162 10.48 1.21 2.47
C SER A 162 11.83 1.67 1.89
N PRO A 163 12.35 1.01 0.82
CA PRO A 163 13.55 1.46 0.12
C PRO A 163 13.40 2.89 -0.42
N ASN A 164 14.31 3.77 -0.01
CA ASN A 164 14.30 5.20 -0.35
C ASN A 164 12.99 5.91 0.02
N ALA A 165 12.26 5.39 1.01
CA ALA A 165 10.99 5.92 1.50
C ALA A 165 9.93 6.14 0.40
N LYS A 166 9.84 5.21 -0.55
CA LYS A 166 8.88 5.24 -1.66
C LYS A 166 8.20 3.89 -1.83
N THR A 167 6.89 3.92 -2.03
CA THR A 167 6.08 2.70 -2.21
C THR A 167 6.44 2.00 -3.52
N GLY A 168 6.64 0.69 -3.46
CA GLY A 168 6.91 -0.15 -4.64
C GLY A 168 8.36 -0.09 -5.12
N ASN A 169 9.28 0.49 -4.34
CA ASN A 169 10.70 0.56 -4.66
C ASN A 169 11.48 -0.69 -4.25
N VAL A 170 10.81 -1.72 -3.72
CA VAL A 170 11.44 -3.02 -3.44
C VAL A 170 11.88 -3.68 -4.74
N THR A 171 13.20 -3.80 -4.91
CA THR A 171 13.79 -4.48 -6.06
C THR A 171 13.83 -6.00 -5.84
N PRO A 172 14.00 -6.80 -6.90
CA PRO A 172 14.18 -8.25 -6.77
C PRO A 172 15.34 -8.65 -5.87
N GLU A 173 16.40 -7.86 -5.83
CA GLU A 173 17.54 -8.10 -4.96
C GLU A 173 17.15 -7.88 -3.50
N ILE A 174 16.49 -6.77 -3.18
CA ILE A 174 15.99 -6.47 -1.83
C ILE A 174 15.01 -7.56 -1.36
N ALA A 175 14.03 -7.93 -2.18
CA ALA A 175 13.04 -8.95 -1.86
C ALA A 175 13.65 -10.34 -1.63
N LYS A 176 14.80 -10.66 -2.26
CA LYS A 176 15.49 -11.95 -2.09
C LYS A 176 16.46 -11.96 -0.92
N SER A 177 17.17 -10.86 -0.71
CA SER A 177 18.31 -10.78 0.20
C SER A 177 17.97 -10.15 1.54
N ASN A 178 16.81 -9.49 1.65
CA ASN A 178 16.39 -8.76 2.85
C ASN A 178 17.38 -7.63 3.24
N ILE A 179 18.12 -7.08 2.27
CA ILE A 179 19.07 -5.99 2.53
C ILE A 179 18.30 -4.68 2.74
N ARG A 180 18.53 -4.03 3.88
CA ARG A 180 17.81 -2.82 4.31
C ARG A 180 18.64 -1.53 4.28
N THR A 181 19.81 -1.51 3.64
CA THR A 181 20.76 -0.38 3.70
C THR A 181 20.20 0.95 3.17
N ASN A 182 19.30 0.92 2.20
CA ASN A 182 18.69 2.11 1.61
C ASN A 182 17.28 2.42 2.14
N TYR A 183 16.84 1.74 3.20
CA TYR A 183 15.53 1.97 3.78
C TYR A 183 15.49 3.33 4.48
N ASN A 184 14.31 3.95 4.47
CA ASN A 184 14.08 5.23 5.10
C ASN A 184 12.61 5.33 5.50
N PHE A 185 12.31 6.30 6.36
CA PHE A 185 10.94 6.68 6.68
C PHE A 185 10.48 7.88 5.84
N GLU A 186 9.31 7.78 5.21
CA GLU A 186 8.52 8.94 4.79
C GLU A 186 7.40 9.10 5.81
N ILE A 187 7.44 10.20 6.56
CA ILE A 187 6.47 10.49 7.61
C ILE A 187 5.77 11.80 7.29
N ILE A 188 4.44 11.75 7.20
CA ILE A 188 3.59 12.91 6.99
C ILE A 188 2.70 13.03 8.24
N ILE A 189 2.87 14.12 8.98
CA ILE A 189 2.04 14.44 10.15
C ILE A 189 1.29 15.74 9.86
N LYS A 190 -0.03 15.72 9.99
CA LYS A 190 -0.87 16.91 9.74
C LYS A 190 -0.55 18.03 10.73
N ASP A 191 -0.71 19.27 10.28
CA ASP A 191 -0.31 20.43 11.08
C ASP A 191 -1.14 20.68 12.34
N LYS A 192 -2.35 20.13 12.38
CA LYS A 192 -3.24 20.17 13.53
C LYS A 192 -2.77 19.28 14.69
N VAL A 193 -1.96 18.26 14.44
CA VAL A 193 -1.48 17.35 15.50
C VAL A 193 -0.70 18.13 16.56
N GLY A 194 -1.03 17.92 17.83
CA GLY A 194 -0.52 18.68 18.98
C GLY A 194 -1.10 20.09 19.13
N LYS A 195 -2.06 20.50 18.30
CA LYS A 195 -2.72 21.82 18.35
C LYS A 195 -4.24 21.76 18.48
N ILE A 196 -4.82 20.55 18.44
CA ILE A 196 -6.26 20.35 18.60
C ILE A 196 -6.64 20.64 20.05
N THR A 197 -7.58 21.55 20.25
CA THR A 197 -8.18 21.76 21.57
C THR A 197 -9.45 20.93 21.72
N LYS A 198 -9.86 20.67 22.97
CA LYS A 198 -11.09 19.90 23.25
C LYS A 198 -12.35 20.55 22.64
N SER A 199 -12.38 21.86 22.47
CA SER A 199 -13.47 22.58 21.80
C SER A 199 -13.53 22.36 20.29
N ASP A 200 -12.38 22.07 19.67
CA ASP A 200 -12.28 21.81 18.23
C ASP A 200 -12.78 20.40 17.88
N LEU A 201 -12.73 19.49 18.86
CA LEU A 201 -13.24 18.13 18.68
C LEU A 201 -14.74 18.12 18.38
N PRO A 202 -15.15 17.41 17.32
CA PRO A 202 -16.54 17.05 17.13
C PRO A 202 -17.10 16.28 18.34
N THR A 203 -18.28 16.66 18.79
CA THR A 203 -19.06 15.83 19.69
C THR A 203 -19.60 14.60 18.93
N LYS A 204 -19.99 13.56 19.67
CA LYS A 204 -20.64 12.38 19.08
C LYS A 204 -21.85 12.76 18.21
N ARG A 205 -22.64 13.76 18.63
CA ARG A 205 -23.80 14.25 17.87
C ARG A 205 -23.38 14.97 16.59
N GLU A 206 -22.34 15.80 16.65
CA GLU A 206 -21.79 16.49 15.47
C GLU A 206 -21.25 15.48 14.44
N LEU A 207 -20.56 14.42 14.89
CA LEU A 207 -20.10 13.32 14.04
C LEU A 207 -21.27 12.55 13.41
N GLU A 208 -22.31 12.23 14.18
CA GLU A 208 -23.50 11.56 13.67
C GLU A 208 -24.19 12.37 12.57
N ILE A 209 -24.34 13.68 12.78
CA ILE A 209 -24.92 14.59 11.79
C ILE A 209 -24.01 14.66 10.55
N TYR A 210 -22.70 14.84 10.73
CA TYR A 210 -21.75 14.88 9.62
C TYR A 210 -21.75 13.59 8.80
N ASN A 211 -21.78 12.43 9.44
CA ASN A 211 -21.83 11.15 8.75
C ASN A 211 -23.15 10.97 7.98
N GLU A 212 -24.28 11.52 8.48
CA GLU A 212 -25.51 11.58 7.69
C GLU A 212 -25.35 12.47 6.46
N ILE A 213 -24.71 13.65 6.59
CA ILE A 213 -24.44 14.56 5.46
C ILE A 213 -23.62 13.85 4.39
N MET A 214 -22.60 13.08 4.80
CA MET A 214 -21.69 12.37 3.89
C MET A 214 -22.22 11.02 3.39
N SER A 215 -23.41 10.61 3.82
CA SER A 215 -24.00 9.31 3.48
C SER A 215 -24.28 9.18 1.98
N GLU A 216 -24.05 7.98 1.43
CA GLU A 216 -24.32 7.65 0.02
C GLU A 216 -25.76 7.96 -0.41
N LYS A 217 -26.69 7.92 0.54
CA LYS A 217 -28.10 8.28 0.35
C LYS A 217 -28.30 9.65 -0.30
N TYR A 218 -27.37 10.58 -0.10
CA TYR A 218 -27.48 11.97 -0.55
C TYR A 218 -26.52 12.34 -1.69
N TRP A 219 -25.67 11.43 -2.18
CA TRP A 219 -24.63 11.77 -3.16
C TRP A 219 -25.18 12.32 -4.49
N ASP A 220 -26.33 11.83 -4.94
CA ASP A 220 -26.97 12.30 -6.18
C ASP A 220 -27.96 13.47 -5.95
N MET A 221 -28.10 13.95 -4.71
CA MET A 221 -29.01 15.03 -4.36
C MET A 221 -28.26 16.36 -4.31
N GLN A 222 -28.89 17.43 -4.80
CA GLN A 222 -28.40 18.79 -4.56
C GLN A 222 -28.60 19.18 -3.08
N GLU A 223 -27.75 20.06 -2.55
CA GLU A 223 -27.79 20.51 -1.15
C GLU A 223 -29.18 21.06 -0.77
N GLU A 224 -29.83 21.80 -1.67
CA GLU A 224 -31.17 22.34 -1.45
C GLU A 224 -32.24 21.26 -1.23
N GLN A 225 -31.99 20.05 -1.70
CA GLN A 225 -32.88 18.90 -1.56
C GLN A 225 -32.52 18.05 -0.33
N SER A 226 -31.24 17.84 -0.06
CA SER A 226 -30.78 16.97 1.04
C SER A 226 -30.80 17.69 2.40
N GLU A 227 -30.40 18.95 2.48
CA GLU A 227 -30.31 19.70 3.74
C GLU A 227 -31.64 19.74 4.51
N PRO A 228 -32.82 20.04 3.89
CA PRO A 228 -34.09 20.05 4.63
C PRO A 228 -34.45 18.71 5.25
N ILE A 229 -34.07 17.60 4.61
CA ILE A 229 -34.31 16.24 5.12
C ILE A 229 -33.46 15.99 6.36
N ILE A 230 -32.17 16.35 6.30
CA ILE A 230 -31.21 16.18 7.39
C ILE A 230 -31.56 17.10 8.57
N MET A 231 -31.85 18.37 8.31
CA MET A 231 -32.30 19.33 9.33
C MET A 231 -33.54 18.85 10.07
N LYS A 232 -34.53 18.33 9.34
CA LYS A 232 -35.73 17.76 9.93
C LYS A 232 -35.43 16.51 10.76
N LYS A 233 -34.55 15.63 10.28
CA LYS A 233 -34.15 14.40 11.00
C LYS A 233 -33.52 14.72 12.36
N PHE A 234 -32.62 15.69 12.42
CA PHE A 234 -31.87 16.02 13.63
C PHE A 234 -32.46 17.18 14.44
N ASN A 235 -33.54 17.78 13.95
CA ASN A 235 -34.18 18.96 14.53
C ASN A 235 -33.17 20.12 14.77
N ILE A 236 -32.46 20.49 13.71
CA ILE A 236 -31.41 21.53 13.72
C ILE A 236 -31.70 22.62 12.69
N SER A 237 -31.12 23.80 12.91
CA SER A 237 -31.20 24.91 11.94
C SER A 237 -30.18 24.74 10.81
N ARG A 238 -30.38 25.46 9.69
CA ARG A 238 -29.40 25.48 8.58
C ARG A 238 -28.04 26.03 9.03
N LYS A 239 -28.07 27.05 9.90
CA LYS A 239 -26.86 27.64 10.47
C LYS A 239 -26.06 26.59 11.25
N GLU A 240 -26.74 25.84 12.12
CA GLU A 240 -26.15 24.77 12.91
C GLU A 240 -25.61 23.64 12.02
N LEU A 241 -26.36 23.21 11.00
CA LEU A 241 -25.89 22.20 10.03
C LEU A 241 -24.55 22.61 9.38
N LYS A 242 -24.44 23.87 8.95
CA LYS A 242 -23.22 24.41 8.33
C LYS A 242 -22.06 24.53 9.30
N GLU A 243 -22.32 24.97 10.53
CA GLU A 243 -21.30 25.04 11.59
C GLU A 243 -20.74 23.65 11.91
N ILE A 244 -21.61 22.64 12.00
CA ILE A 244 -21.21 21.24 12.17
C ILE A 244 -20.38 20.76 10.99
N TRP A 245 -20.83 20.99 9.75
CA TRP A 245 -20.09 20.58 8.56
C TRP A 245 -18.69 21.20 8.54
N LEU A 246 -18.57 22.51 8.76
CA LEU A 246 -17.29 23.21 8.78
C LEU A 246 -16.37 22.68 9.88
N LYS A 247 -16.88 22.51 11.09
CA LYS A 247 -16.11 22.03 12.24
C LYS A 247 -15.58 20.62 12.00
N VAL A 248 -16.47 19.69 11.62
CA VAL A 248 -16.08 18.29 11.43
C VAL A 248 -15.21 18.12 10.20
N ALA A 249 -15.49 18.82 9.09
CA ALA A 249 -14.64 18.78 7.90
C ALA A 249 -13.23 19.32 8.21
N ALA A 250 -13.11 20.46 8.89
CA ALA A 250 -11.81 21.00 9.30
C ALA A 250 -11.06 20.05 10.26
N HIS A 251 -11.80 19.36 11.13
CA HIS A 251 -11.23 18.35 12.02
C HIS A 251 -10.78 17.09 11.27
N LYS A 252 -11.41 16.68 10.17
CA LYS A 252 -11.01 15.50 9.39
C LYS A 252 -9.89 15.79 8.38
N LEU A 253 -9.91 16.95 7.74
CA LEU A 253 -8.90 17.41 6.75
C LEU A 253 -7.51 17.59 7.36
#